data_AF-A0A1B9F248-F1
#
_entry.id   AF-A0A1B9F248-F1
#
_cell.length_a   1.000
_cell.length_b   1.000
_cell.length_c   1.000
_cell.angle_alpha   90.00
_cell.angle_beta   90.00
_cell.angle_gamma   90.00
#
_symmetry.space_group_name_H-M   'P 1'
#
loop_
_entity.id
_entity.type
_entity.pdbx_description
1 polymer ?
#
loop_
_entity_poly.entity_id
_entity_poly.type
_entity_poly.pdbx_seq_one_letter_code
_entity_poly.pdbx_strand_id
1 'polypeptide(L)'
;MSTAKTSVVETAAAEQPQSPTYDEATKALRALQRTTSEMDWTADRADDRETVHAFMDRWVVVAEARLRGAEGSPADLARWRDLIGPLRRPGPDTEKAGHLVLLYAAARRLLQAVREAARPGPSVQEVGRRLREGISSGEYAPGRPLGVKRLAVDVGLTLASVVRVETALSDLAAEGAVIISPSNKARVAGTEHDGDRALHIAAWLRMMVAKGVYPPGSRLPRLPELCAALLVPQSVVSQALHVLHHEGTITAYRGARSTVRSTLPFPAASPPELETLLVYLRTKAMGGAVLSHSAVREAARNARGWWIRRLSPHPETLESTTRALVAAAARLIWIAQDGYADDADALAVLRWTAETALADAPSIPHGRLWRTACLGVAVLHVLRLVEEDAEGDR
;
A
#
# COMPACT_ATOMS: atom_id res chain seq x y z
N MET A 1 6.67 -64.09 -38.19
CA MET A 1 7.85 -63.20 -38.17
C MET A 1 7.52 -62.00 -39.03
N SER A 2 7.07 -60.91 -38.41
CA SER A 2 6.73 -59.65 -39.09
C SER A 2 7.27 -58.53 -38.20
N THR A 3 8.30 -57.85 -38.67
CA THR A 3 9.00 -56.79 -37.95
C THR A 3 8.37 -55.45 -38.28
N ALA A 4 7.67 -54.87 -37.29
CA ALA A 4 7.15 -53.51 -37.36
C ALA A 4 8.29 -52.50 -37.13
N LYS A 5 8.50 -51.60 -38.10
CA LYS A 5 9.38 -50.43 -37.99
C LYS A 5 8.68 -49.34 -37.18
N THR A 6 9.23 -49.01 -36.01
CA THR A 6 8.86 -47.82 -35.25
C THR A 6 9.64 -46.63 -35.81
N SER A 7 8.94 -45.70 -36.46
CA SER A 7 9.45 -44.38 -36.84
C SER A 7 9.35 -43.45 -35.64
N VAL A 8 10.50 -43.04 -35.10
CA VAL A 8 10.61 -41.99 -34.09
C VAL A 8 10.75 -40.68 -34.85
N VAL A 9 9.73 -39.83 -34.76
CA VAL A 9 9.76 -38.44 -35.23
C VAL A 9 10.47 -37.62 -34.15
N GLU A 10 11.75 -37.37 -34.39
CA GLU A 10 12.59 -36.48 -33.60
C GLU A 10 12.14 -35.03 -33.84
N THR A 11 11.40 -34.49 -32.85
CA THR A 11 10.93 -33.10 -32.89
C THR A 11 12.07 -32.21 -32.44
N ALA A 12 12.74 -31.57 -33.39
CA ALA A 12 13.80 -30.61 -33.13
C ALA A 12 13.28 -29.46 -32.25
N ALA A 13 13.74 -29.41 -30.99
CA ALA A 13 13.55 -28.27 -30.13
C ALA A 13 14.26 -27.07 -30.76
N ALA A 14 13.51 -26.13 -31.30
CA ALA A 14 14.04 -24.88 -31.82
C ALA A 14 14.83 -24.18 -30.70
N GLU A 15 16.14 -24.06 -30.87
CA GLU A 15 17.02 -23.27 -30.00
C GLU A 15 16.41 -21.88 -29.83
N GLN A 16 15.98 -21.56 -28.61
CA GLN A 16 15.53 -20.21 -28.31
C GLN A 16 16.71 -19.27 -28.54
N PRO A 17 16.56 -18.20 -29.34
CA PRO A 17 17.65 -17.27 -29.59
C PRO A 17 18.15 -16.75 -28.25
N GLN A 18 19.44 -16.96 -27.97
CA GLN A 18 20.07 -16.53 -26.73
C GLN A 18 19.74 -15.05 -26.49
N SER A 19 19.18 -14.75 -25.32
CA SER A 19 18.80 -13.38 -24.97
C SER A 19 20.05 -12.51 -24.96
N PRO A 20 20.09 -11.43 -25.74
CA PRO A 20 21.29 -10.61 -25.83
C PRO A 20 21.59 -9.97 -24.48
N THR A 21 22.89 -9.86 -24.19
CA THR A 21 23.37 -9.22 -22.97
C THR A 21 23.18 -7.70 -23.05
N TYR A 22 23.17 -7.05 -21.88
CA TYR A 22 23.10 -5.59 -21.78
C TYR A 22 24.22 -4.89 -22.59
N ASP A 23 25.41 -5.49 -22.60
CA ASP A 23 26.57 -4.97 -23.31
C ASP A 23 26.42 -5.07 -24.82
N GLU A 24 25.82 -6.15 -25.32
CA GLU A 24 25.52 -6.31 -26.76
C GLU A 24 24.52 -5.26 -27.23
N ALA A 25 23.45 -5.03 -26.47
CA ALA A 25 22.47 -3.99 -26.79
C ALA A 25 23.10 -2.58 -26.76
N THR A 26 24.03 -2.34 -25.83
CA THR A 26 24.78 -1.08 -25.74
C THR A 26 25.72 -0.89 -26.92
N LYS A 27 26.43 -1.94 -27.34
CA LYS A 27 27.29 -1.92 -28.54
C LYS A 27 26.47 -1.66 -29.80
N ALA A 28 25.30 -2.27 -29.93
CA ALA A 28 24.41 -2.05 -31.06
C ALA A 28 23.87 -0.61 -31.13
N LEU A 29 23.51 -0.01 -29.99
CA LEU A 29 23.09 1.40 -29.96
C LEU A 29 24.19 2.33 -30.48
N ARG A 30 25.45 2.09 -30.08
CA ARG A 30 26.61 2.86 -30.57
C ARG A 30 26.95 2.55 -32.03
N ALA A 31 26.68 1.35 -32.51
CA ALA A 31 26.87 0.99 -33.92
C ALA A 31 25.84 1.71 -34.79
N LEU A 32 24.56 1.67 -34.40
CA LEU A 32 23.48 2.40 -35.09
C LEU A 32 23.79 3.90 -35.19
N GLN A 33 24.28 4.53 -34.10
CA GLN A 33 24.69 5.93 -34.11
C GLN A 33 25.82 6.23 -35.10
N ARG A 34 26.80 5.32 -35.24
CA ARG A 34 27.91 5.49 -36.19
C ARG A 34 27.47 5.29 -37.64
N THR A 35 26.69 4.25 -37.91
CA THR A 35 26.15 3.99 -39.26
C THR A 35 25.30 5.15 -39.78
N THR A 36 24.61 5.86 -38.89
CA THR A 36 23.71 6.95 -39.26
C THR A 36 24.35 8.34 -39.24
N SER A 37 25.54 8.51 -38.67
CA SER A 37 26.26 9.79 -38.74
C SER A 37 26.80 10.10 -40.14
N GLU A 38 26.91 9.08 -41.00
CA GLU A 38 27.38 9.19 -42.38
C GLU A 38 26.22 9.38 -43.40
N MET A 39 24.96 9.29 -42.94
CA MET A 39 23.78 9.35 -43.80
C MET A 39 23.33 10.80 -44.07
N ASP A 40 22.88 11.06 -45.30
CA ASP A 40 22.26 12.32 -45.68
C ASP A 40 20.76 12.29 -45.35
N TRP A 41 20.43 12.80 -44.15
CA TRP A 41 19.05 12.85 -43.63
C TRP A 41 18.08 13.67 -44.49
N THR A 42 18.58 14.51 -45.41
CA THR A 42 17.74 15.36 -46.26
C THR A 42 17.32 14.67 -47.55
N ALA A 43 18.10 13.68 -48.01
CA ALA A 43 17.86 12.98 -49.26
C ALA A 43 16.89 11.78 -49.14
N ASP A 44 16.58 11.32 -47.92
CA ASP A 44 15.64 10.22 -47.61
C ASP A 44 15.77 9.01 -48.56
N ARG A 45 17.01 8.54 -48.77
CA ARG A 45 17.30 7.53 -49.78
C ARG A 45 16.76 6.16 -49.39
N ALA A 46 16.29 5.41 -50.37
CA ALA A 46 15.83 4.03 -50.18
C ALA A 46 16.95 3.13 -49.60
N ASP A 47 18.19 3.30 -50.06
CA ASP A 47 19.35 2.51 -49.62
C ASP A 47 19.70 2.76 -48.14
N ASP A 48 19.54 4.00 -47.66
CA ASP A 48 19.75 4.34 -46.24
C ASP A 48 18.69 3.68 -45.36
N ARG A 49 17.44 3.63 -45.83
CA ARG A 49 16.34 2.93 -45.13
C ARG A 49 16.57 1.42 -45.09
N GLU A 50 16.99 0.81 -46.20
CA GLU A 50 17.30 -0.62 -46.24
C GLU A 50 18.48 -0.96 -45.33
N THR A 51 19.49 -0.10 -45.26
CA THR A 51 20.63 -0.26 -44.34
C THR A 51 20.17 -0.30 -42.88
N VAL A 52 19.25 0.60 -42.49
CA VAL A 52 18.68 0.60 -41.13
C VAL A 52 17.83 -0.65 -40.89
N HIS A 53 17.00 -1.07 -41.85
CA HIS A 53 16.20 -2.30 -41.72
C HIS A 53 17.08 -3.54 -41.56
N ALA A 54 18.07 -3.73 -42.43
CA ALA A 54 19.00 -4.84 -42.37
C ALA A 54 19.77 -4.88 -41.03
N PHE A 55 20.17 -3.72 -40.51
CA PHE A 55 20.79 -3.63 -39.18
C PHE A 55 19.82 -4.05 -38.06
N MET A 56 18.54 -3.73 -38.19
CA MET A 56 17.53 -3.98 -37.17
C MET A 56 16.92 -5.39 -37.22
N ASP A 57 17.05 -6.15 -38.31
CA ASP A 57 16.45 -7.49 -38.48
C ASP A 57 16.75 -8.42 -37.29
N ARG A 58 18.01 -8.49 -36.83
CA ARG A 58 18.38 -9.28 -35.64
C ARG A 58 17.65 -8.82 -34.37
N TRP A 59 17.52 -7.51 -34.18
CA TRP A 59 16.95 -6.93 -32.96
C TRP A 59 15.43 -7.02 -32.94
N VAL A 60 14.79 -7.02 -34.11
CA VAL A 60 13.35 -7.31 -34.25
C VAL A 60 13.06 -8.74 -33.78
N VAL A 61 13.86 -9.74 -34.16
CA VAL A 61 13.68 -11.13 -33.68
C VAL A 61 13.79 -11.23 -32.15
N VAL A 62 14.77 -10.54 -31.56
CA VAL A 62 14.92 -10.46 -30.09
C VAL A 62 13.68 -9.83 -29.46
N ALA A 63 13.21 -8.72 -30.02
CA ALA A 63 12.03 -8.03 -29.51
C ALA A 63 10.76 -8.87 -29.64
N GLU A 64 10.62 -9.66 -30.70
CA GLU A 64 9.50 -10.61 -30.85
C GLU A 64 9.56 -11.76 -29.84
N ALA A 65 10.76 -12.24 -29.49
CA ALA A 65 10.91 -13.18 -28.39
C ALA A 65 10.49 -12.56 -27.05
N ARG A 66 10.81 -11.28 -26.81
CA ARG A 66 10.35 -10.53 -25.64
C ARG A 66 8.85 -10.29 -25.64
N LEU A 67 8.26 -9.98 -26.80
CA LEU A 67 6.82 -9.85 -26.97
C LEU A 67 6.10 -11.16 -26.58
N ARG A 68 6.62 -12.32 -26.99
CA ARG A 68 6.10 -13.62 -26.55
C ARG A 68 6.25 -13.84 -25.04
N GLY A 69 7.41 -13.47 -24.48
CA GLY A 69 7.66 -13.57 -23.04
C GLY A 69 6.91 -12.55 -22.16
N ALA A 70 6.24 -11.56 -22.76
CA ALA A 70 5.40 -10.59 -22.06
C ALA A 70 3.95 -11.10 -21.85
N GLU A 71 3.70 -12.39 -22.12
CA GLU A 71 2.42 -13.05 -21.89
C GLU A 71 2.00 -12.91 -20.41
N GLY A 72 0.91 -12.17 -20.16
CA GLY A 72 0.44 -11.82 -18.81
C GLY A 72 0.55 -10.34 -18.43
N SER A 73 1.08 -9.48 -19.32
CA SER A 73 1.05 -8.02 -19.18
C SER A 73 0.52 -7.37 -20.46
N PRO A 74 -0.78 -7.01 -20.53
CA PRO A 74 -1.35 -6.33 -21.70
C PRO A 74 -0.61 -5.03 -22.09
N ALA A 75 -0.15 -4.25 -21.11
CA ALA A 75 0.60 -3.03 -21.34
C ALA A 75 2.02 -3.30 -21.88
N ASP A 76 2.72 -4.33 -21.39
CA ASP A 76 4.04 -4.68 -21.93
C ASP A 76 3.91 -5.29 -23.34
N LEU A 77 2.86 -6.09 -23.59
CA LEU A 77 2.51 -6.57 -24.93
C LEU A 77 2.26 -5.41 -25.90
N ALA A 78 1.44 -4.43 -25.52
CA ALA A 78 1.17 -3.24 -26.32
C ALA A 78 2.47 -2.45 -26.60
N ARG A 79 3.28 -2.22 -25.56
CA ARG A 79 4.58 -1.54 -25.66
C ARG A 79 5.51 -2.22 -26.67
N TRP A 80 5.67 -3.55 -26.61
CA TRP A 80 6.53 -4.27 -27.55
C TRP A 80 5.98 -4.25 -28.97
N ARG A 81 4.65 -4.34 -29.17
CA ARG A 81 4.04 -4.19 -30.50
C ARG A 81 4.31 -2.81 -31.10
N ASP A 82 4.17 -1.75 -30.30
CA ASP A 82 4.42 -0.37 -30.73
C ASP A 82 5.88 -0.12 -31.09
N LEU A 83 6.82 -0.80 -30.42
CA LEU A 83 8.25 -0.71 -30.72
C LEU A 83 8.64 -1.48 -31.98
N ILE A 84 7.98 -2.62 -32.25
CA ILE A 84 8.28 -3.48 -33.41
C ILE A 84 7.60 -2.97 -34.68
N GLY A 85 6.35 -2.49 -34.57
CA GLY A 85 5.50 -2.12 -35.71
C GLY A 85 6.19 -1.22 -36.75
N PRO A 86 6.78 -0.07 -36.34
CA PRO A 86 7.44 0.84 -37.28
C PRO A 86 8.70 0.29 -37.96
N LEU A 87 9.25 -0.83 -37.48
CA LEU A 87 10.47 -1.45 -38.01
C LEU A 87 10.17 -2.66 -38.90
N ARG A 88 8.90 -3.11 -38.97
CA ARG A 88 8.48 -4.12 -39.93
C ARG A 88 8.53 -3.53 -41.32
N ARG A 89 9.10 -4.28 -42.27
CA ARG A 89 9.19 -3.88 -43.67
C ARG A 89 7.75 -3.65 -44.19
N PRO A 90 7.43 -2.46 -44.73
CA PRO A 90 6.13 -2.23 -45.34
C PRO A 90 5.91 -3.22 -46.49
N GLY A 91 4.68 -3.65 -46.70
CA GLY A 91 4.32 -4.46 -47.86
C GLY A 91 4.54 -3.68 -49.17
N PRO A 92 4.62 -4.37 -50.32
CA PRO A 92 4.90 -3.75 -51.62
C PRO A 92 3.93 -2.62 -52.00
N ASP A 93 2.71 -2.61 -51.44
CA ASP A 93 1.66 -1.63 -51.74
C ASP A 93 1.66 -0.39 -50.83
N THR A 94 2.68 -0.18 -49.98
CA THR A 94 2.72 0.94 -49.02
C THR A 94 3.70 2.02 -49.50
N GLU A 95 3.27 2.83 -50.47
CA GLU A 95 4.07 3.93 -51.07
C GLU A 95 4.58 4.99 -50.06
N LYS A 96 4.07 4.98 -48.83
CA LYS A 96 4.58 5.83 -47.73
C LYS A 96 5.62 5.08 -46.91
N ALA A 97 6.70 4.66 -47.54
CA ALA A 97 7.89 4.22 -46.82
C ALA A 97 8.32 5.37 -45.91
N GLY A 98 8.26 5.15 -44.59
CA GLY A 98 8.42 6.22 -43.59
C GLY A 98 9.73 6.96 -43.74
N HIS A 99 9.72 8.26 -43.42
CA HIS A 99 10.90 9.11 -43.41
C HIS A 99 12.04 8.46 -42.60
N LEU A 100 13.25 8.42 -43.15
CA LEU A 100 14.46 7.86 -42.53
C LEU A 100 14.64 8.30 -41.06
N VAL A 101 14.31 9.56 -40.74
CA VAL A 101 14.34 10.11 -39.38
C VAL A 101 13.42 9.36 -38.40
N LEU A 102 12.20 9.03 -38.82
CA LEU A 102 11.24 8.29 -38.00
C LEU A 102 11.67 6.83 -37.82
N LEU A 103 12.20 6.22 -38.88
CA LEU A 103 12.75 4.86 -38.84
C LEU A 103 13.91 4.77 -37.84
N TYR A 104 14.86 5.71 -37.91
CA TYR A 104 15.96 5.80 -36.96
C TYR A 104 15.48 6.01 -35.52
N ALA A 105 14.51 6.91 -35.30
CA ALA A 105 13.93 7.13 -33.99
C ALA A 105 13.25 5.87 -33.43
N ALA A 106 12.57 5.08 -34.28
CA ALA A 106 12.02 3.79 -33.90
C ALA A 106 13.12 2.76 -33.56
N ALA A 107 14.16 2.64 -34.40
CA ALA A 107 15.29 1.75 -34.19
C ALA A 107 15.99 2.02 -32.85
N ARG A 108 16.26 3.30 -32.57
CA ARG A 108 16.87 3.74 -31.31
C ARG A 108 15.98 3.42 -30.10
N ARG A 109 14.66 3.64 -30.19
CA ARG A 109 13.71 3.29 -29.12
C ARG A 109 13.68 1.78 -28.86
N LEU A 110 13.65 0.96 -29.92
CA LEU A 110 13.67 -0.50 -29.79
C LEU A 110 14.95 -0.97 -29.08
N LEU A 111 16.13 -0.54 -29.53
CA LEU A 111 17.41 -0.92 -28.91
C LEU A 111 17.49 -0.47 -27.45
N GLN A 112 16.96 0.71 -27.12
CA GLN A 112 16.90 1.19 -25.75
C GLN A 112 15.98 0.33 -24.88
N ALA A 113 14.84 -0.12 -25.40
CA ALA A 113 13.94 -1.04 -24.72
C ALA A 113 14.57 -2.43 -24.54
N VAL A 114 15.22 -2.98 -25.57
CA VAL A 114 15.95 -4.26 -25.47
C VAL A 114 17.06 -4.16 -24.43
N ARG A 115 17.82 -3.07 -24.41
CA ARG A 115 18.86 -2.82 -23.39
C ARG A 115 18.28 -2.76 -21.98
N GLU A 116 17.12 -2.12 -21.80
CA GLU A 116 16.42 -2.07 -20.52
C GLU A 116 15.91 -3.46 -20.08
N ALA A 117 15.33 -4.23 -21.00
CA ALA A 117 14.86 -5.59 -20.76
C ALA A 117 16.00 -6.58 -20.46
N ALA A 118 17.21 -6.34 -20.97
CA ALA A 118 18.40 -7.15 -20.69
C ALA A 118 18.99 -6.91 -19.28
N ARG A 119 18.52 -5.90 -18.54
CA ARG A 119 18.96 -5.68 -17.15
C ARG A 119 18.43 -6.79 -16.23
N PRO A 120 19.22 -7.23 -15.23
CA PRO A 120 18.76 -8.20 -14.25
C PRO A 120 17.62 -7.63 -13.40
N GLY A 121 16.73 -8.51 -12.95
CA GLY A 121 15.61 -8.17 -12.09
C GLY A 121 14.29 -8.79 -12.56
N PRO A 122 13.22 -8.64 -11.77
CA PRO A 122 11.91 -9.20 -12.09
C PRO A 122 11.33 -8.65 -13.41
N SER A 123 10.51 -9.47 -14.08
CA SER A 123 9.72 -9.06 -15.25
C SER A 123 8.55 -8.15 -14.86
N VAL A 124 7.93 -7.49 -15.83
CA VAL A 124 6.72 -6.67 -15.60
C VAL A 124 5.60 -7.50 -14.95
N GLN A 125 5.38 -8.71 -15.45
CA GLN A 125 4.39 -9.64 -14.91
C GLN A 125 4.67 -10.01 -13.44
N GLU A 126 5.93 -10.31 -13.10
CA GLU A 126 6.34 -10.63 -11.74
C GLU A 126 6.17 -9.43 -10.80
N VAL A 127 6.50 -8.22 -11.26
CA VAL A 127 6.24 -6.99 -10.50
C VAL A 127 4.73 -6.81 -10.28
N GLY A 128 3.92 -6.96 -11.33
CA GLY A 128 2.46 -6.87 -11.24
C GLY A 128 1.87 -7.90 -10.27
N ARG A 129 2.34 -9.15 -10.33
CA ARG A 129 1.94 -10.23 -9.40
C ARG A 129 2.21 -9.86 -7.94
N ARG A 130 3.43 -9.43 -7.62
CA ARG A 130 3.79 -9.01 -6.25
C ARG A 130 2.95 -7.83 -5.77
N LEU A 131 2.68 -6.86 -6.64
CA LEU A 131 1.81 -5.73 -6.30
C LEU A 131 0.38 -6.17 -6.03
N ARG A 132 -0.20 -7.10 -6.82
CA ARG A 132 -1.54 -7.67 -6.53
C ARG A 132 -1.57 -8.39 -5.20
N GLU A 133 -0.54 -9.17 -4.89
CA GLU A 133 -0.41 -9.87 -3.61
C GLU A 133 -0.32 -8.89 -2.44
N GLY A 134 0.46 -7.81 -2.58
CA GLY A 134 0.54 -6.76 -1.57
C GLY A 134 -0.78 -5.99 -1.39
N ILE A 135 -1.54 -5.76 -2.47
CA ILE A 135 -2.87 -5.13 -2.39
C ILE A 135 -3.86 -6.08 -1.70
N SER A 136 -3.90 -7.35 -2.12
CA SER A 136 -4.84 -8.36 -1.61
C SER A 136 -4.57 -8.73 -0.15
N SER A 137 -3.30 -8.74 0.27
CA SER A 137 -2.90 -8.98 1.66
C SER A 137 -3.11 -7.77 2.58
N GLY A 138 -3.45 -6.60 2.01
CA GLY A 138 -3.62 -5.36 2.76
C GLY A 138 -2.31 -4.67 3.17
N GLU A 139 -1.17 -5.09 2.62
CA GLU A 139 0.09 -4.35 2.75
C GLU A 139 -0.03 -2.96 2.10
N TYR A 140 -0.63 -2.91 0.91
CA TYR A 140 -0.97 -1.67 0.20
C TYR A 140 -2.43 -1.31 0.44
N ALA A 141 -2.69 -0.51 1.47
CA ALA A 141 -4.05 -0.06 1.80
C ALA A 141 -4.70 0.75 0.67
N PRO A 142 -6.04 0.69 0.51
CA PRO A 142 -6.76 1.52 -0.45
C PRO A 142 -6.44 3.02 -0.29
N GLY A 143 -6.24 3.71 -1.42
CA GLY A 143 -5.84 5.12 -1.47
C GLY A 143 -4.36 5.40 -1.14
N ARG A 144 -3.57 4.38 -0.77
CA ARG A 144 -2.13 4.53 -0.52
C ARG A 144 -1.41 4.98 -1.80
N PRO A 145 -0.57 6.02 -1.75
CA PRO A 145 0.26 6.39 -2.88
C PRO A 145 1.33 5.33 -3.16
N LEU A 146 1.41 4.91 -4.42
CA LEU A 146 2.37 3.94 -4.93
C LEU A 146 3.53 4.71 -5.57
N GLY A 147 4.58 4.96 -4.77
CA GLY A 147 5.76 5.68 -5.24
C GLY A 147 6.63 4.78 -6.11
N VAL A 148 6.63 5.03 -7.43
CA VAL A 148 7.30 4.20 -8.44
C VAL A 148 8.77 3.88 -8.10
N LYS A 149 9.55 4.89 -7.69
CA LYS A 149 10.97 4.71 -7.33
C LYS A 149 11.15 3.83 -6.08
N ARG A 150 10.27 3.98 -5.09
CA ARG A 150 10.31 3.17 -3.87
C ARG A 150 9.92 1.74 -4.19
N LEU A 151 8.85 1.54 -4.95
CA LEU A 151 8.43 0.23 -5.41
C LEU A 151 9.52 -0.49 -6.20
N ALA A 152 10.25 0.23 -7.07
CA ALA A 152 11.39 -0.34 -7.79
C ALA A 152 12.44 -0.91 -6.82
N VAL A 153 12.81 -0.16 -5.77
CA VAL A 153 13.75 -0.66 -4.75
C VAL A 153 13.16 -1.84 -3.98
N ASP A 154 11.90 -1.75 -3.56
CA ASP A 154 11.22 -2.78 -2.77
C ASP A 154 11.13 -4.12 -3.53
N VAL A 155 10.97 -4.10 -4.85
CA VAL A 155 10.94 -5.32 -5.70
C VAL A 155 12.32 -5.76 -6.19
N GLY A 156 13.40 -5.10 -5.75
CA GLY A 156 14.78 -5.45 -6.12
C GLY A 156 15.21 -4.97 -7.52
N LEU A 157 14.53 -3.96 -8.08
CA LEU A 157 14.92 -3.31 -9.33
C LEU A 157 15.86 -2.13 -9.08
N THR A 158 16.73 -1.88 -10.05
CA THR A 158 17.51 -0.64 -10.12
C THR A 158 16.61 0.51 -10.58
N LEU A 159 16.96 1.76 -10.20
CA LEU A 159 16.23 2.94 -10.68
C LEU A 159 16.23 3.08 -12.21
N ALA A 160 17.19 2.47 -12.90
CA ALA A 160 17.26 2.43 -14.36
C ALA A 160 16.21 1.48 -15.01
N SER A 161 15.51 0.68 -14.20
CA SER A 161 14.49 -0.30 -14.64
C SER A 161 13.09 0.06 -14.13
N VAL A 162 12.89 1.34 -13.76
CA VAL A 162 11.63 1.89 -13.25
C VAL A 162 10.46 1.69 -14.23
N VAL A 163 10.73 1.68 -15.53
CA VAL A 163 9.72 1.44 -16.58
C VAL A 163 8.94 0.16 -16.34
N ARG A 164 9.55 -0.91 -15.79
CA ARG A 164 8.83 -2.16 -15.49
C ARG A 164 7.74 -1.98 -14.44
N VAL A 165 7.98 -1.12 -13.46
CA VAL A 165 6.99 -0.76 -12.44
C VAL A 165 5.88 0.10 -13.04
N GLU A 166 6.22 1.06 -13.90
CA GLU A 166 5.23 1.91 -14.58
C GLU A 166 4.31 1.09 -15.49
N THR A 167 4.86 0.16 -16.26
CA THR A 167 4.08 -0.75 -17.10
C THR A 167 3.18 -1.65 -16.24
N ALA A 168 3.70 -2.24 -15.16
CA ALA A 168 2.91 -3.06 -14.25
C ALA A 168 1.77 -2.27 -13.57
N LEU A 169 2.02 -1.02 -13.19
CA LEU A 169 0.98 -0.13 -12.65
C LEU A 169 -0.08 0.22 -13.69
N SER A 170 0.29 0.30 -14.97
CA SER A 170 -0.66 0.52 -16.06
C SER A 170 -1.59 -0.68 -16.26
N ASP A 171 -1.06 -1.91 -16.18
CA ASP A 171 -1.89 -3.13 -16.16
C ASP A 171 -2.86 -3.12 -14.98
N LEU A 172 -2.36 -2.83 -13.77
CA LEU A 172 -3.19 -2.75 -12.56
C LEU A 172 -4.25 -1.65 -12.65
N ALA A 173 -3.96 -0.55 -13.35
CA ALA A 173 -4.93 0.51 -13.58
C ALA A 173 -6.03 0.09 -14.56
N ALA A 174 -5.68 -0.66 -15.61
CA ALA A 174 -6.66 -1.26 -16.51
C ALA A 174 -7.52 -2.34 -15.81
N GLU A 175 -6.95 -3.07 -14.87
CA GLU A 175 -7.65 -4.01 -13.98
C GLU A 175 -8.51 -3.29 -12.92
N GLY A 176 -8.39 -1.98 -12.76
CA GLY A 176 -9.09 -1.20 -11.73
C GLY A 176 -8.56 -1.39 -10.31
N ALA A 177 -7.39 -2.02 -10.13
CA ALA A 177 -6.72 -2.21 -8.85
C ALA A 177 -5.90 -0.98 -8.41
N VAL A 178 -5.57 -0.08 -9.35
CA VAL A 178 -4.82 1.16 -9.12
C VAL A 178 -5.48 2.32 -9.88
N ILE A 179 -5.40 3.53 -9.34
CA ILE A 179 -5.79 4.77 -10.01
C ILE A 179 -4.51 5.55 -10.33
N ILE A 180 -4.29 5.89 -11.60
CA ILE A 180 -3.19 6.74 -12.04
C ILE A 180 -3.75 8.15 -12.30
N SER A 181 -3.26 9.15 -11.58
CA SER A 181 -3.65 10.55 -11.80
C SER A 181 -3.07 11.10 -13.11
N PRO A 182 -3.60 12.22 -13.64
CA PRO A 182 -2.99 12.93 -14.78
C PRO A 182 -1.54 13.37 -14.53
N SER A 183 -1.15 13.53 -13.26
CA SER A 183 0.23 13.81 -12.84
C SER A 183 1.11 12.56 -12.71
N ASN A 184 0.69 11.44 -13.29
CA ASN A 184 1.34 10.14 -13.26
C ASN A 184 1.63 9.62 -11.83
N LYS A 185 0.76 9.94 -10.88
CA LYS A 185 0.84 9.43 -9.50
C LYS A 185 -0.13 8.27 -9.36
N ALA A 186 0.42 7.08 -9.14
CA ALA A 186 -0.37 5.88 -8.87
C ALA A 186 -0.82 5.82 -7.41
N ARG A 187 -2.03 5.33 -7.18
CA ARG A 187 -2.59 5.02 -5.86
C ARG A 187 -3.37 3.72 -5.93
N VAL A 188 -3.36 2.92 -4.87
CA VAL A 188 -4.21 1.72 -4.79
C VAL A 188 -5.67 2.14 -4.93
N ALA A 189 -6.39 1.51 -5.85
CA ALA A 189 -7.79 1.76 -6.06
C ALA A 189 -8.62 1.22 -4.88
N GLY A 190 -9.86 1.69 -4.81
CA GLY A 190 -10.72 1.47 -3.67
C GLY A 190 -10.69 2.66 -2.73
N THR A 191 -11.88 3.10 -2.36
CA THR A 191 -12.11 3.62 -1.02
C THR A 191 -12.17 2.38 -0.13
N GLU A 192 -11.48 2.36 1.03
CA GLU A 192 -12.12 1.63 2.14
C GLU A 192 -13.54 2.18 2.17
N HIS A 193 -14.55 1.40 1.79
CA HIS A 193 -15.90 1.96 1.68
C HIS A 193 -16.17 2.63 3.01
N ASP A 194 -16.53 3.92 2.98
CA ASP A 194 -16.75 4.65 4.23
C ASP A 194 -17.78 3.91 5.11
N GLY A 195 -18.69 3.15 4.47
CA GLY A 195 -19.57 2.18 5.10
C GLY A 195 -18.84 1.05 5.86
N ASP A 196 -17.87 0.37 5.27
CA ASP A 196 -17.08 -0.68 5.94
C ASP A 196 -16.30 -0.12 7.13
N ARG A 197 -15.72 1.08 6.96
CA ARG A 197 -15.02 1.74 8.06
C ARG A 197 -15.99 2.17 9.14
N ALA A 198 -17.14 2.73 8.80
CA ALA A 198 -18.18 3.10 9.77
C ALA A 198 -18.68 1.87 10.55
N LEU A 199 -18.88 0.73 9.88
CA LEU A 199 -19.23 -0.54 10.52
C LEU A 199 -18.13 -1.03 11.47
N HIS A 200 -16.85 -0.91 11.07
CA HIS A 200 -15.72 -1.26 11.92
C HIS A 200 -15.66 -0.37 13.18
N ILE A 201 -15.87 0.95 13.01
CA ILE A 201 -15.93 1.90 14.13
C ILE A 201 -17.13 1.60 15.04
N ALA A 202 -18.30 1.30 14.47
CA ALA A 202 -19.48 0.91 15.23
C ALA A 202 -19.21 -0.37 16.04
N ALA A 203 -18.61 -1.39 15.42
CA ALA A 203 -18.22 -2.62 16.11
C ALA A 203 -17.22 -2.37 17.25
N TRP A 204 -16.25 -1.47 17.04
CA TRP A 204 -15.31 -1.07 18.08
C TRP A 204 -16.00 -0.36 19.25
N LEU A 205 -16.85 0.63 18.98
CA LEU A 205 -17.61 1.33 20.02
C LEU A 205 -18.57 0.39 20.76
N ARG A 206 -19.20 -0.55 20.05
CA ARG A 206 -20.04 -1.60 20.64
C ARG A 206 -19.25 -2.46 21.62
N MET A 207 -18.03 -2.85 21.24
CA MET A 207 -17.13 -3.59 22.12
C MET A 207 -16.79 -2.77 23.38
N MET A 208 -16.55 -1.47 23.26
CA MET A 208 -16.27 -0.60 24.42
C MET A 208 -17.48 -0.47 25.36
N VAL A 209 -18.70 -0.40 24.81
CA VAL A 209 -19.94 -0.46 25.60
C VAL A 209 -20.10 -1.83 26.29
N ALA A 210 -19.90 -2.92 25.54
CA ALA A 210 -20.00 -4.28 26.08
C ALA A 210 -18.99 -4.56 27.20
N LYS A 211 -17.78 -3.97 27.10
CA LYS A 211 -16.74 -4.01 28.13
C LYS A 211 -16.99 -3.08 29.32
N GLY A 212 -18.07 -2.29 29.31
CA GLY A 212 -18.41 -1.40 30.41
C GLY A 212 -17.59 -0.10 30.47
N VAL A 213 -16.77 0.20 29.44
CA VAL A 213 -16.06 1.50 29.34
C VAL A 213 -17.08 2.65 29.30
N TYR A 214 -18.18 2.44 28.58
CA TYR A 214 -19.34 3.31 28.56
C TYR A 214 -20.56 2.54 29.08
N PRO A 215 -20.85 2.60 30.38
CA PRO A 215 -21.96 1.85 30.96
C PRO A 215 -23.32 2.32 30.43
N PRO A 216 -24.37 1.50 30.55
CA PRO A 216 -25.74 1.89 30.20
C PRO A 216 -26.15 3.22 30.86
N GLY A 217 -26.72 4.14 30.08
CA GLY A 217 -27.11 5.48 30.55
C GLY A 217 -26.00 6.54 30.54
N SER A 218 -24.73 6.14 30.34
CA SER A 218 -23.61 7.08 30.24
C SER A 218 -23.58 7.83 28.91
N ARG A 219 -22.90 8.98 28.89
CA ARG A 219 -22.72 9.81 27.70
C ARG A 219 -21.45 9.39 26.95
N LEU A 220 -21.57 9.10 25.66
CA LEU A 220 -20.40 8.88 24.79
C LEU A 220 -19.66 10.20 24.54
N PRO A 221 -18.34 10.22 24.33
CA PRO A 221 -17.60 11.43 23.95
C PRO A 221 -18.25 12.19 22.79
N ARG A 222 -18.05 13.51 22.76
CA ARG A 222 -18.60 14.36 21.71
C ARG A 222 -18.04 13.94 20.35
N LEU A 223 -18.76 14.25 19.28
CA LEU A 223 -18.37 13.87 17.93
C LEU A 223 -16.92 14.31 17.57
N PRO A 224 -16.46 15.54 17.88
CA PRO A 224 -15.07 15.94 17.64
C PRO A 224 -14.05 15.14 18.46
N GLU A 225 -14.39 14.78 19.70
CA GLU A 225 -13.54 13.98 20.59
C GLU A 225 -13.39 12.55 20.05
N LEU A 226 -14.49 11.93 19.59
CA LEU A 226 -14.46 10.63 18.93
C LEU A 226 -13.64 10.65 17.64
N CYS A 227 -13.78 11.70 16.81
CA CYS A 227 -12.98 11.87 15.59
C CYS A 227 -11.48 11.94 15.92
N ALA A 228 -11.13 12.70 16.95
CA ALA A 228 -9.74 12.83 17.40
C ALA A 228 -9.20 11.50 17.96
N ALA A 229 -9.96 10.83 18.83
CA ALA A 229 -9.56 9.57 19.45
C ALA A 229 -9.39 8.43 18.44
N LEU A 230 -10.27 8.35 17.43
CA LEU A 230 -10.27 7.29 16.44
C LEU A 230 -9.44 7.62 15.19
N LEU A 231 -9.00 8.86 15.02
CA LEU A 231 -8.28 9.35 13.83
C LEU A 231 -9.07 9.09 12.53
N VAL A 232 -10.38 9.34 12.58
CA VAL A 232 -11.34 9.11 11.48
C VAL A 232 -12.12 10.41 11.18
N PRO A 233 -12.46 10.69 9.90
CA PRO A 233 -13.28 11.85 9.55
C PRO A 233 -14.66 11.85 10.21
N GLN A 234 -15.21 13.05 10.41
CA GLN A 234 -16.52 13.24 11.04
C GLN A 234 -17.65 12.51 10.33
N SER A 235 -17.65 12.44 9.00
CA SER A 235 -18.66 11.72 8.21
C SER A 235 -18.76 10.25 8.60
N VAL A 236 -17.61 9.57 8.70
CA VAL A 236 -17.53 8.14 9.02
C VAL A 236 -17.91 7.87 10.48
N VAL A 237 -17.48 8.72 11.42
CA VAL A 237 -17.91 8.59 12.83
C VAL A 237 -19.41 8.85 12.97
N SER A 238 -19.95 9.83 12.26
CA SER A 238 -21.40 10.09 12.26
C SER A 238 -22.19 8.90 11.71
N GLN A 239 -21.70 8.28 10.64
CA GLN A 239 -22.30 7.07 10.08
C GLN A 239 -22.21 5.88 11.06
N ALA A 240 -21.08 5.70 11.76
CA ALA A 240 -20.93 4.67 12.78
C ALA A 240 -21.90 4.86 13.96
N LEU A 241 -22.09 6.10 14.42
CA LEU A 241 -23.08 6.42 15.45
C LEU A 241 -24.51 6.18 14.95
N HIS A 242 -24.80 6.44 13.68
CA HIS A 242 -26.10 6.13 13.08
C HIS A 242 -26.38 4.62 13.05
N VAL A 243 -25.38 3.80 12.72
CA VAL A 243 -25.46 2.34 12.82
C VAL A 243 -25.79 1.91 14.25
N LEU A 244 -25.04 2.40 15.25
CA LEU A 244 -25.30 2.07 16.66
C LEU A 244 -26.68 2.54 17.16
N HIS A 245 -27.18 3.65 16.63
CA HIS A 245 -28.51 4.15 16.94
C HIS A 245 -29.59 3.23 16.37
N HIS A 246 -29.46 2.81 15.10
CA HIS A 246 -30.37 1.86 14.47
C HIS A 246 -30.39 0.49 15.15
N GLU A 247 -29.24 0.03 15.64
CA GLU A 247 -29.12 -1.20 16.42
C GLU A 247 -29.74 -1.08 17.83
N GLY A 248 -30.11 0.12 18.27
CA GLY A 248 -30.62 0.35 19.61
C GLY A 248 -29.54 0.25 20.71
N THR A 249 -28.27 0.47 20.37
CA THR A 249 -27.17 0.56 21.35
C THR A 249 -27.12 1.96 21.99
N ILE A 250 -27.39 3.01 21.20
CA ILE A 250 -27.34 4.39 21.65
C ILE A 250 -28.61 5.17 21.29
N THR A 251 -28.83 6.27 22.00
CA THR A 251 -29.77 7.33 21.63
C THR A 251 -28.99 8.54 21.15
N ALA A 252 -29.34 9.05 19.97
CA ALA A 252 -28.75 10.23 19.38
C ALA A 252 -29.86 11.22 19.03
N TYR A 253 -29.90 12.37 19.70
CA TYR A 253 -30.79 13.48 19.38
C TYR A 253 -30.00 14.59 18.67
N ARG A 254 -30.63 15.33 17.74
CA ARG A 254 -29.98 16.47 17.10
C ARG A 254 -29.53 17.48 18.17
N GLY A 255 -28.24 17.84 18.15
CA GLY A 255 -27.65 18.81 19.08
C GLY A 255 -27.32 18.27 20.48
N ALA A 256 -27.66 17.02 20.80
CA ALA A 256 -27.33 16.41 22.08
C ALA A 256 -26.15 15.42 21.97
N ARG A 257 -25.42 15.23 23.07
CA ARG A 257 -24.39 14.18 23.21
C ARG A 257 -25.09 12.82 23.15
N SER A 258 -24.53 11.89 22.36
CA SER A 258 -25.08 10.54 22.25
C SER A 258 -24.97 9.82 23.59
N THR A 259 -26.02 9.10 23.98
CA THR A 259 -26.10 8.42 25.28
C THR A 259 -26.33 6.93 25.07
N VAL A 260 -25.59 6.09 25.79
CA VAL A 260 -25.76 4.63 25.77
C VAL A 260 -27.12 4.29 26.35
N ARG A 261 -27.90 3.42 25.67
CA ARG A 261 -29.23 3.06 26.16
C ARG A 261 -29.14 2.26 27.45
N SER A 262 -30.09 2.46 28.36
CA SER A 262 -30.19 1.70 29.61
C SER A 262 -30.49 0.22 29.36
N THR A 263 -31.23 -0.09 28.28
CA THR A 263 -31.49 -1.44 27.80
C THR A 263 -30.74 -1.70 26.52
N LEU A 264 -29.72 -2.55 26.60
CA LEU A 264 -28.85 -2.89 25.47
C LEU A 264 -29.29 -4.19 24.79
N PRO A 265 -29.06 -4.31 23.46
CA PRO A 265 -29.37 -5.53 22.71
C PRO A 265 -28.36 -6.67 22.95
N PHE A 266 -27.34 -6.44 23.77
CA PHE A 266 -26.31 -7.41 24.16
C PHE A 266 -25.95 -7.23 25.64
N PRO A 267 -25.39 -8.25 26.31
CA PRO A 267 -24.92 -8.12 27.68
C PRO A 267 -23.77 -7.11 27.76
N ALA A 268 -23.88 -6.14 28.66
CA ALA A 268 -22.78 -5.24 29.01
C ALA A 268 -22.24 -5.61 30.40
N ALA A 269 -20.92 -5.68 30.50
CA ALA A 269 -20.24 -5.82 31.78
C ALA A 269 -20.41 -4.53 32.61
N SER A 270 -20.33 -4.68 33.93
CA SER A 270 -20.10 -3.54 34.82
C SER A 270 -18.80 -2.83 34.44
N PRO A 271 -18.67 -1.53 34.71
CA PRO A 271 -17.42 -0.81 34.49
C PRO A 271 -16.25 -1.57 35.12
N PRO A 272 -15.21 -1.91 34.34
CA PRO A 272 -14.09 -2.67 34.86
C PRO A 272 -13.32 -1.82 35.87
N GLU A 273 -12.91 -2.47 36.96
CA GLU A 273 -11.99 -1.89 37.94
C GLU A 273 -10.64 -1.63 37.29
N LEU A 274 -10.07 -0.45 37.55
CA LEU A 274 -8.80 -0.05 36.93
C LEU A 274 -7.66 -0.93 37.43
N GLU A 275 -7.68 -1.39 38.69
CA GLU A 275 -6.69 -2.30 39.25
C GLU A 275 -6.62 -3.61 38.47
N THR A 276 -7.80 -4.17 38.14
CA THR A 276 -7.90 -5.39 37.33
C THR A 276 -7.31 -5.18 35.93
N LEU A 277 -7.65 -4.07 35.28
CA LEU A 277 -7.10 -3.73 33.97
C LEU A 277 -5.58 -3.50 34.01
N LEU A 278 -5.07 -2.88 35.07
CA LEU A 278 -3.65 -2.64 35.27
C LEU A 278 -2.86 -3.94 35.43
N VAL A 279 -3.41 -4.96 36.10
CA VAL A 279 -2.78 -6.28 36.17
C VAL A 279 -2.60 -6.87 34.77
N TYR A 280 -3.67 -6.90 33.96
CA TYR A 280 -3.58 -7.41 32.59
C TYR A 280 -2.65 -6.60 31.71
N LEU A 281 -2.66 -5.27 31.84
CA LEU A 281 -1.77 -4.39 31.09
C LEU A 281 -0.31 -4.65 31.43
N ARG A 282 0.03 -4.82 32.70
CA ARG A 282 1.41 -5.14 33.13
C ARG A 282 1.88 -6.47 32.57
N THR A 283 1.01 -7.49 32.56
CA THR A 283 1.31 -8.78 31.91
C THR A 283 1.54 -8.60 30.41
N LYS A 284 0.69 -7.85 29.71
CA LYS A 284 0.82 -7.59 28.26
C LYS A 284 2.03 -6.70 27.92
N ALA A 285 2.42 -5.82 28.84
CA ALA A 285 3.56 -4.93 28.72
C ALA A 285 4.91 -5.58 29.03
N MET A 286 4.95 -6.85 29.47
CA MET A 286 6.22 -7.52 29.81
C MET A 286 7.20 -7.45 28.62
N GLY A 287 8.40 -6.92 28.88
CA GLY A 287 9.43 -6.67 27.85
C GLY A 287 9.29 -5.34 27.10
N GLY A 288 8.30 -4.49 27.43
CA GLY A 288 8.19 -3.12 26.94
C GLY A 288 9.14 -2.17 27.69
N ALA A 289 9.82 -1.29 26.95
CA ALA A 289 10.69 -0.29 27.55
C ALA A 289 9.87 0.76 28.32
N VAL A 290 10.33 1.11 29.53
CA VAL A 290 9.80 2.26 30.26
C VAL A 290 10.22 3.53 29.53
N LEU A 291 9.25 4.27 29.02
CA LEU A 291 9.49 5.49 28.25
C LEU A 291 9.41 6.74 29.14
N SER A 292 10.26 7.72 28.85
CA SER A 292 10.09 9.10 29.35
C SER A 292 8.85 9.75 28.70
N HIS A 293 8.32 10.83 29.29
CA HIS A 293 7.18 11.56 28.70
C HIS A 293 7.48 12.06 27.27
N SER A 294 8.73 12.43 26.96
CA SER A 294 9.13 12.85 25.62
C SER A 294 9.13 11.68 24.62
N ALA A 295 9.64 10.51 25.04
CA ALA A 295 9.65 9.30 24.22
C ALA A 295 8.24 8.75 23.99
N VAL A 296 7.34 8.84 24.98
CA VAL A 296 5.90 8.51 24.80
C VAL A 296 5.29 9.38 23.70
N ARG A 297 5.53 10.71 23.76
CA ARG A 297 5.02 11.63 22.72
C ARG A 297 5.59 11.32 21.35
N GLU A 298 6.85 10.93 21.26
CA GLU A 298 7.46 10.54 19.99
C GLU A 298 6.87 9.26 19.41
N ALA A 299 6.73 8.20 20.22
CA ALA A 299 6.09 6.95 19.81
C ALA A 299 4.66 7.18 19.30
N ALA A 300 3.86 7.97 20.03
CA ALA A 300 2.50 8.33 19.64
C ALA A 300 2.48 9.18 18.35
N ARG A 301 3.39 10.16 18.21
CA ARG A 301 3.55 10.98 17.00
C ARG A 301 3.90 10.12 15.78
N ASN A 302 4.80 9.15 15.93
CA ASN A 302 5.20 8.23 14.87
C ASN A 302 4.01 7.35 14.43
N ALA A 303 3.32 6.71 15.38
CA ALA A 303 2.15 5.88 15.10
C ALA A 303 1.05 6.67 14.36
N ARG A 304 0.71 7.87 14.85
CA ARG A 304 -0.25 8.77 14.20
C ARG A 304 0.23 9.22 12.83
N GLY A 305 1.52 9.56 12.70
CA GLY A 305 2.14 9.98 11.45
C GLY A 305 2.07 8.91 10.38
N TRP A 306 2.32 7.65 10.74
CA TRP A 306 2.18 6.51 9.84
C TRP A 306 0.74 6.36 9.35
N TRP A 307 -0.25 6.41 10.25
CA TRP A 307 -1.66 6.31 9.88
C TRP A 307 -2.10 7.43 8.92
N ILE A 308 -1.86 8.69 9.29
CA ILE A 308 -2.31 9.87 8.53
C ILE A 308 -1.63 9.93 7.16
N ARG A 309 -0.33 9.62 7.11
CA ARG A 309 0.45 9.66 5.87
C ARG A 309 0.35 8.37 5.06
N ARG A 310 -0.46 7.39 5.51
CA ARG A 310 -0.62 6.07 4.88
C ARG A 310 0.72 5.36 4.66
N LEU A 311 1.60 5.44 5.64
CA LEU A 311 2.90 4.77 5.65
C LEU A 311 2.76 3.42 6.37
N SER A 312 3.25 2.35 5.75
CA SER A 312 3.37 1.04 6.39
C SER A 312 4.79 0.90 6.95
N PRO A 313 5.00 1.03 8.27
CA PRO A 313 6.30 0.73 8.89
C PRO A 313 6.63 -0.76 8.77
N HIS A 314 7.89 -1.13 9.01
CA HIS A 314 8.27 -2.55 9.12
C HIS A 314 7.46 -3.21 10.26
N PRO A 315 7.01 -4.48 10.11
CA PRO A 315 6.18 -5.16 11.11
C PRO A 315 6.78 -5.12 12.52
N GLU A 316 8.09 -5.36 12.64
CA GLU A 316 8.80 -5.31 13.94
C GLU A 316 8.80 -3.91 14.56
N THR A 317 8.92 -2.86 13.73
CA THR A 317 8.86 -1.47 14.20
C THR A 317 7.46 -1.13 14.72
N LEU A 318 6.42 -1.60 14.03
CA LEU A 318 5.02 -1.44 14.47
C LEU A 318 4.77 -2.17 15.79
N GLU A 319 5.24 -3.41 15.90
CA GLU A 319 5.08 -4.23 17.09
C GLU A 319 5.82 -3.63 18.29
N SER A 320 7.09 -3.25 18.11
CA SER A 320 7.90 -2.58 19.13
C SER A 320 7.26 -1.28 19.62
N THR A 321 6.77 -0.45 18.69
CA THR A 321 6.06 0.80 19.04
C THR A 321 4.77 0.52 19.79
N THR A 322 4.01 -0.49 19.37
CA THR A 322 2.77 -0.90 20.05
C THR A 322 3.07 -1.35 21.47
N ARG A 323 4.09 -2.21 21.66
CA ARG A 323 4.50 -2.69 22.99
C ARG A 323 4.94 -1.55 23.90
N ALA A 324 5.68 -0.57 23.36
CA ALA A 324 6.10 0.60 24.10
C ALA A 324 4.92 1.50 24.52
N LEU A 325 3.91 1.66 23.65
CA LEU A 325 2.68 2.38 23.98
C LEU A 325 1.82 1.64 25.02
N VAL A 326 1.76 0.30 24.99
CA VAL A 326 1.08 -0.51 26.02
C VAL A 326 1.78 -0.36 27.38
N ALA A 327 3.10 -0.39 27.41
CA ALA A 327 3.88 -0.16 28.63
C ALA A 327 3.66 1.27 29.18
N ALA A 328 3.62 2.28 28.30
CA ALA A 328 3.30 3.65 28.68
C ALA A 328 1.87 3.77 29.26
N ALA A 329 0.87 3.12 28.64
CA ALA A 329 -0.49 3.09 29.15
C ALA A 329 -0.56 2.52 30.57
N ALA A 330 0.06 1.36 30.80
CA ALA A 330 0.10 0.71 32.12
C ALA A 330 0.68 1.63 33.21
N ARG A 331 1.75 2.35 32.89
CA ARG A 331 2.40 3.28 33.81
C ARG A 331 1.54 4.51 34.08
N LEU A 332 1.06 5.18 33.03
CA LEU A 332 0.36 6.45 33.16
C LEU A 332 -1.02 6.28 33.81
N ILE A 333 -1.73 5.19 33.52
CA ILE A 333 -3.02 4.89 34.18
C ILE A 333 -2.80 4.66 35.68
N TRP A 334 -1.73 3.96 36.07
CA TRP A 334 -1.42 3.74 37.48
C TRP A 334 -1.14 5.06 38.23
N ILE A 335 -0.52 6.04 37.58
CA ILE A 335 -0.29 7.37 38.17
C ILE A 335 -1.60 8.16 38.27
N ALA A 336 -2.43 8.13 37.22
CA ALA A 336 -3.62 8.97 37.14
C ALA A 336 -4.82 8.46 37.95
N GLN A 337 -4.93 7.16 38.23
CA GLN A 337 -6.17 6.60 38.80
C GLN A 337 -6.54 7.18 40.18
N ASP A 338 -5.54 7.54 41.00
CA ASP A 338 -5.78 8.03 42.36
C ASP A 338 -6.28 9.49 42.35
N GLY A 339 -5.73 10.33 41.46
CA GLY A 339 -6.11 11.76 41.35
C GLY A 339 -7.49 12.00 40.73
N TYR A 340 -8.03 11.02 40.00
CA TYR A 340 -9.28 11.16 39.23
C TYR A 340 -10.38 10.17 39.65
N ALA A 341 -10.34 9.65 40.88
CA ALA A 341 -11.30 8.66 41.37
C ALA A 341 -12.78 9.11 41.28
N ASP A 342 -13.05 10.42 41.40
CA ASP A 342 -14.39 11.00 41.35
C ASP A 342 -14.78 11.60 39.98
N ASP A 343 -13.86 11.64 39.01
CA ASP A 343 -14.13 12.18 37.67
C ASP A 343 -14.50 11.05 36.69
N ALA A 344 -15.80 10.93 36.43
CA ALA A 344 -16.34 9.91 35.54
C ALA A 344 -15.82 10.00 34.08
N ASP A 345 -15.58 11.21 33.57
CA ASP A 345 -15.07 11.40 32.20
C ASP A 345 -13.57 11.01 32.15
N ALA A 346 -12.78 11.37 33.17
CA ALA A 346 -11.38 10.95 33.29
C ALA A 346 -11.25 9.42 33.43
N LEU A 347 -12.05 8.80 34.31
CA LEU A 347 -12.09 7.34 34.43
C LEU A 347 -12.47 6.64 33.13
N ALA A 348 -13.39 7.22 32.34
CA ALA A 348 -13.73 6.69 31.02
C ALA A 348 -12.54 6.74 30.05
N VAL A 349 -11.72 7.81 30.10
CA VAL A 349 -10.47 7.91 29.31
C VAL A 349 -9.44 6.86 29.75
N LEU A 350 -9.27 6.64 31.07
CA LEU A 350 -8.37 5.61 31.59
C LEU A 350 -8.79 4.21 31.14
N ARG A 351 -10.07 3.85 31.32
CA ARG A 351 -10.64 2.57 30.87
C ARG A 351 -10.56 2.40 29.35
N TRP A 352 -10.88 3.45 28.60
CA TRP A 352 -10.77 3.43 27.13
C TRP A 352 -9.34 3.13 26.69
N THR A 353 -8.35 3.77 27.32
CA THR A 353 -6.94 3.57 27.01
C THR A 353 -6.50 2.15 27.34
N ALA A 354 -6.90 1.63 28.51
CA ALA A 354 -6.62 0.26 28.92
C ALA A 354 -7.21 -0.78 27.96
N GLU A 355 -8.50 -0.69 27.65
CA GLU A 355 -9.17 -1.62 26.73
C GLU A 355 -8.61 -1.52 25.30
N THR A 356 -8.23 -0.31 24.84
CA THR A 356 -7.55 -0.15 23.55
C THR A 356 -6.20 -0.85 23.52
N ALA A 357 -5.43 -0.79 24.63
CA ALA A 357 -4.17 -1.49 24.76
C ALA A 357 -4.33 -3.01 24.92
N LEU A 358 -5.39 -3.46 25.59
CA LEU A 358 -5.67 -4.88 25.85
C LEU A 358 -6.32 -5.60 24.68
N ALA A 359 -7.05 -4.91 23.81
CA ALA A 359 -7.69 -5.50 22.63
C ALA A 359 -6.71 -6.29 21.75
N ASP A 360 -7.22 -7.38 21.16
CA ASP A 360 -6.46 -8.20 20.23
C ASP A 360 -6.04 -7.40 19.01
N ALA A 361 -4.85 -7.66 18.49
CA ALA A 361 -4.39 -7.02 17.27
C ALA A 361 -5.26 -7.51 16.09
N PRO A 362 -5.81 -6.61 15.25
CA PRO A 362 -6.51 -7.02 14.04
C PRO A 362 -5.62 -7.92 13.17
N SER A 363 -6.19 -8.91 12.50
CA SER A 363 -5.45 -9.78 11.57
C SER A 363 -4.89 -9.01 10.37
N ILE A 364 -5.58 -7.95 9.95
CA ILE A 364 -5.24 -7.13 8.79
C ILE A 364 -4.15 -6.11 9.19
N PRO A 365 -3.01 -6.00 8.45
CA PRO A 365 -1.93 -5.07 8.76
C PRO A 365 -2.37 -3.62 8.97
N HIS A 366 -3.25 -3.13 8.11
CA HIS A 366 -3.79 -1.79 8.20
C HIS A 366 -4.63 -1.56 9.47
N GLY A 367 -5.41 -2.55 9.88
CA GLY A 367 -6.16 -2.51 11.14
C GLY A 367 -5.24 -2.44 12.36
N ARG A 368 -4.10 -3.16 12.32
CA ARG A 368 -3.07 -3.05 13.38
C ARG A 368 -2.52 -1.64 13.45
N LEU A 369 -2.13 -1.07 12.31
CA LEU A 369 -1.62 0.30 12.25
C LEU A 369 -2.63 1.32 12.81
N TRP A 370 -3.90 1.20 12.42
CA TRP A 370 -4.97 2.04 12.94
C TRP A 370 -5.12 1.93 14.46
N ARG A 371 -5.15 0.69 15.00
CA ARG A 371 -5.27 0.45 16.44
C ARG A 371 -4.06 1.00 17.20
N THR A 372 -2.84 0.83 16.71
CA THR A 372 -1.63 1.42 17.30
C THR A 372 -1.69 2.95 17.30
N ALA A 373 -2.21 3.56 16.23
CA ALA A 373 -2.37 5.02 16.16
C ALA A 373 -3.44 5.53 17.14
N CYS A 374 -4.57 4.83 17.28
CA CYS A 374 -5.60 5.13 18.28
C CYS A 374 -5.06 4.99 19.71
N LEU A 375 -4.29 3.94 19.99
CA LEU A 375 -3.62 3.75 21.27
C LEU A 375 -2.66 4.91 21.55
N GLY A 376 -1.88 5.35 20.55
CA GLY A 376 -1.00 6.51 20.69
C GLY A 376 -1.75 7.78 21.10
N VAL A 377 -2.93 8.03 20.53
CA VAL A 377 -3.79 9.16 20.92
C VAL A 377 -4.33 9.00 22.34
N ALA A 378 -4.83 7.81 22.69
CA ALA A 378 -5.37 7.52 24.01
C ALA A 378 -4.31 7.71 25.11
N VAL A 379 -3.10 7.19 24.90
CA VAL A 379 -1.96 7.38 25.81
C VAL A 379 -1.59 8.85 25.97
N LEU A 380 -1.66 9.66 24.90
CA LEU A 380 -1.43 11.10 24.99
C LEU A 380 -2.51 11.83 25.80
N HIS A 381 -3.75 11.36 25.81
CA HIS A 381 -4.79 11.93 26.67
C HIS A 381 -4.51 11.63 28.15
N VAL A 382 -4.16 10.38 28.48
CA VAL A 382 -3.78 10.03 29.87
C VAL A 382 -2.55 10.82 30.32
N LEU A 383 -1.55 10.99 29.44
CA LEU A 383 -0.37 11.79 29.74
C LEU A 383 -0.72 13.24 30.10
N ARG A 384 -1.72 13.84 29.45
CA ARG A 384 -2.17 15.21 29.77
C ARG A 384 -2.81 15.28 31.15
N LEU A 385 -3.66 14.31 31.50
CA LEU A 385 -4.26 14.22 32.85
C LEU A 385 -3.16 14.17 33.93
N VAL A 386 -2.13 13.34 33.74
CA VAL A 386 -0.99 13.26 34.67
C VAL A 386 -0.22 14.58 34.77
N GLU A 387 -0.11 15.34 33.67
CA GLU A 387 0.58 16.63 33.65
C GLU A 387 -0.25 17.76 34.29
N GLU A 388 -1.57 17.76 34.11
CA GLU A 388 -2.50 18.71 34.72
C GLU A 388 -2.55 18.54 36.25
N ASP A 389 -2.58 17.30 36.73
CA ASP A 389 -2.54 16.98 38.17
C ASP A 389 -1.25 17.48 38.83
N ALA A 390 -0.09 17.26 38.17
CA ALA A 390 1.20 17.72 38.64
C ALA A 390 1.41 19.25 38.61
N GLU A 391 0.57 19.98 37.86
CA GLU A 391 0.53 21.45 37.85
C GLU A 391 -0.43 22.00 38.89
N GLY A 392 -1.52 21.29 39.22
CA GLY A 392 -2.46 21.66 40.28
C GLY A 392 -1.90 21.59 41.70
N ASP A 393 -0.90 20.74 41.92
CA ASP A 393 -0.20 20.56 43.20
C ASP A 393 0.95 21.56 43.45
N ARG A 394 1.29 22.43 42.49
CA ARG A 394 2.33 23.46 42.61
C ARG A 394 1.76 24.84 42.91
#